data_AF-A0A4V3WHJ3-F1
#
_entry.id   AF-A0A4V3WHJ3-F1
#
_cell.length_a   1.000
_cell.length_b   1.000
_cell.length_c   1.000
_cell.angle_alpha   90.00
_cell.angle_beta   90.00
_cell.angle_gamma   90.00
#
_symmetry.space_group_name_H-M   'P 1'
#
loop_
_entity.id
_entity.type
_entity.pdbx_description
1 polymer ?
#
loop_
_entity_poly.entity_id
_entity_poly.type
_entity_poly.pdbx_seq_one_letter_code
_entity_poly.pdbx_strand_id
1 'polypeptide(L)'
;MTSSGTGTRTALLCTLPALLGSCAWGAFLSPLTPLERRVNGLYEGIGVGGTGRVPYRLTLTIQQREGRATAVLVNDESHKTYAGSGTFKTSGDGGALELNFYENGKDHRANLHATVSGTKVNGTLRTVLLERELLGYVVELNKVSDEASLPASAVPATPPVPSQP
;
A
#
# COMPACT_ATOMS: atom_id res chain seq x y z
N MET A 1 13.68 -81.51 -19.99
CA MET A 1 12.84 -81.86 -18.83
C MET A 1 11.95 -80.67 -18.51
N THR A 2 10.66 -80.90 -18.64
CA THR A 2 9.52 -80.03 -18.35
C THR A 2 9.37 -79.76 -16.85
N SER A 3 8.89 -78.57 -16.47
CA SER A 3 7.64 -78.47 -15.70
C SER A 3 7.22 -77.02 -15.51
N SER A 4 6.03 -76.75 -16.03
CA SER A 4 5.20 -75.57 -15.80
C SER A 4 4.67 -75.53 -14.37
N GLY A 5 4.28 -74.34 -13.90
CA GLY A 5 3.46 -74.13 -12.71
C GLY A 5 2.69 -72.81 -12.82
N THR A 6 1.40 -72.90 -13.12
CA THR A 6 0.48 -71.79 -13.44
C THR A 6 -0.56 -71.62 -12.33
N GLY A 7 -0.96 -70.38 -12.05
CA GLY A 7 -2.22 -70.01 -11.36
C GLY A 7 -2.05 -69.63 -9.88
N THR A 8 -2.70 -68.61 -9.30
CA THR A 8 -3.97 -67.98 -9.67
C THR A 8 -4.06 -66.56 -9.05
N ARG A 9 -4.73 -65.66 -9.79
CA ARG A 9 -5.03 -64.24 -9.49
C ARG A 9 -5.87 -64.05 -8.22
N THR A 10 -5.56 -63.04 -7.41
CA THR A 10 -6.59 -62.18 -6.77
C THR A 10 -6.06 -60.77 -6.46
N ALA A 11 -6.66 -59.80 -7.15
CA ALA A 11 -6.89 -58.39 -6.81
C ALA A 11 -6.05 -57.70 -5.71
N LEU A 12 -5.36 -56.61 -6.09
CA LEU A 12 -5.69 -55.31 -5.52
C LEU A 12 -5.44 -54.21 -6.55
N LEU A 13 -6.54 -53.82 -7.20
CA LEU A 13 -6.71 -52.59 -7.95
C LEU A 13 -6.44 -51.38 -7.05
N CYS A 14 -5.92 -50.31 -7.65
CA CYS A 14 -6.06 -48.91 -7.23
C CYS A 14 -5.19 -48.41 -6.06
N THR A 15 -3.93 -48.09 -6.35
CA THR A 15 -3.20 -47.01 -5.65
C THR A 15 -2.60 -45.99 -6.64
N LEU A 16 -3.35 -45.62 -7.68
CA LEU A 16 -3.23 -44.27 -8.26
C LEU A 16 -4.00 -43.31 -7.32
N PRO A 17 -3.67 -42.02 -7.17
CA PRO A 17 -2.38 -41.34 -7.11
C PRO A 17 -2.42 -40.37 -5.89
N ALA A 18 -1.95 -40.79 -4.71
CA ALA A 18 -2.01 -39.98 -3.49
C ALA A 18 -0.98 -38.81 -3.44
N LEU A 19 -0.47 -38.35 -4.60
CA LEU A 19 0.53 -37.30 -4.72
C LEU A 19 0.06 -36.07 -5.53
N LEU A 20 -1.24 -35.96 -5.83
CA LEU A 20 -1.83 -34.75 -6.44
C LEU A 20 -2.76 -33.97 -5.47
N GLY A 21 -2.72 -34.30 -4.17
CA GLY A 21 -3.57 -33.70 -3.14
C GLY A 21 -3.00 -32.47 -2.43
N SER A 22 -2.05 -31.74 -3.03
CA SER A 22 -1.59 -30.45 -2.51
C SER A 22 -1.84 -29.30 -3.49
N CYS A 23 -3.06 -29.22 -4.02
CA CYS A 23 -3.60 -27.90 -4.34
C CYS A 23 -3.71 -27.16 -3.00
N ALA A 24 -2.72 -26.30 -2.72
CA ALA A 24 -2.72 -25.38 -1.59
C ALA A 24 -4.03 -24.58 -1.61
N TRP A 25 -5.00 -25.06 -0.83
CA TRP A 25 -6.28 -24.42 -0.65
C TRP A 25 -6.00 -23.07 0.01
N GLY A 26 -6.27 -21.99 -0.72
CA GLY A 26 -6.28 -20.65 -0.18
C GLY A 26 -4.92 -19.98 -0.03
N ALA A 27 -3.98 -20.17 -0.96
CA ALA A 27 -2.95 -19.17 -1.17
C ALA A 27 -3.65 -17.86 -1.56
N PHE A 28 -3.98 -17.04 -0.56
CA PHE A 28 -4.52 -15.70 -0.68
C PHE A 28 -3.42 -14.85 -1.30
N LEU A 29 -3.24 -15.01 -2.62
CA LEU A 29 -2.42 -14.15 -3.45
C LEU A 29 -3.09 -12.79 -3.38
N SER A 30 -2.72 -11.99 -2.37
CA SER A 30 -3.11 -10.59 -2.37
C SER A 30 -2.76 -10.02 -3.73
N PRO A 31 -3.69 -9.31 -4.40
CA PRO A 31 -3.36 -8.63 -5.65
C PRO A 31 -2.25 -7.59 -5.43
N LEU A 32 -2.01 -7.19 -4.17
CA LEU A 32 -0.97 -6.28 -3.74
C LEU A 32 0.31 -7.03 -3.36
N THR A 33 1.45 -6.51 -3.82
CA THR A 33 2.76 -6.97 -3.36
C THR A 33 2.98 -6.58 -1.88
N PRO A 34 3.91 -7.23 -1.17
CA PRO A 34 4.26 -6.85 0.20
C PRO A 34 4.69 -5.37 0.33
N LEU A 35 5.37 -4.84 -0.68
CA LEU A 35 5.77 -3.44 -0.76
C LEU A 35 4.56 -2.53 -0.91
N GLU A 36 3.67 -2.83 -1.86
CA GLU A 36 2.46 -2.04 -2.11
C GLU A 36 1.57 -1.98 -0.87
N ARG A 37 1.42 -3.09 -0.13
CA ARG A 37 0.65 -3.10 1.13
C ARG A 37 1.25 -2.19 2.20
N ARG A 38 2.58 -2.10 2.27
CA ARG A 38 3.27 -1.26 3.26
C ARG A 38 3.23 0.21 2.88
N VAL A 39 3.37 0.53 1.60
CA VAL A 39 3.54 1.90 1.12
C VAL A 39 2.22 2.56 0.74
N ASN A 40 1.26 1.84 0.18
CA ASN A 40 -0.02 2.45 -0.22
C ASN A 40 -0.81 2.90 1.00
N GLY A 41 -1.44 4.06 0.91
CA GLY A 41 -2.26 4.62 1.97
C GLY A 41 -2.23 6.14 2.04
N LEU A 42 -2.75 6.65 3.15
CA LEU A 42 -2.82 8.07 3.46
C LEU A 42 -1.57 8.52 4.21
N TYR A 43 -1.02 9.68 3.83
CA TYR A 43 0.09 10.33 4.50
C TYR A 43 -0.30 11.76 4.85
N GLU A 44 0.08 12.22 6.02
CA GLU A 44 -0.18 13.57 6.51
C GLU A 44 1.10 14.20 7.03
N GLY A 45 1.26 15.50 6.83
CA GLY A 45 2.43 16.20 7.30
C GLY A 45 2.50 17.64 6.83
N ILE A 46 3.70 18.19 6.80
CA ILE A 46 3.93 19.62 6.56
C ILE A 46 4.95 19.80 5.45
N GLY A 47 4.65 20.69 4.52
CA GLY A 47 5.60 21.27 3.60
C GLY A 47 6.14 22.59 4.14
N VAL A 48 7.45 22.77 4.12
CA VAL A 48 8.12 24.00 4.55
C VAL A 48 8.80 24.64 3.34
N GLY A 49 8.44 25.88 3.02
CA GLY A 49 8.96 26.61 1.86
C GLY A 49 9.02 28.13 2.10
N GLY A 50 9.32 28.88 1.05
CA GLY A 50 9.52 30.34 1.14
C GLY A 50 8.28 31.13 1.60
N THR A 51 7.09 30.56 1.48
CA THR A 51 5.81 31.14 1.91
C THR A 51 5.39 30.70 3.31
N GLY A 52 6.14 29.80 3.95
CA GLY A 52 5.86 29.30 5.30
C GLY A 52 5.66 27.78 5.36
N ARG A 53 4.89 27.36 6.36
CA ARG A 53 4.58 25.95 6.66
C ARG A 53 3.14 25.70 6.21
N VAL A 54 2.96 24.69 5.37
CA VAL A 54 1.64 24.34 4.81
C VAL A 54 1.35 22.86 5.14
N PRO A 55 0.22 22.53 5.79
CA PRO A 55 -0.19 21.16 6.02
C PRO A 55 -0.69 20.52 4.72
N TYR A 56 -0.23 19.29 4.48
CA TYR A 56 -0.58 18.51 3.31
C TYR A 56 -1.02 17.10 3.70
N ARG A 57 -1.96 16.58 2.92
CA ARG A 57 -2.40 15.20 2.96
C ARG A 57 -2.25 14.55 1.60
N LEU A 58 -1.55 13.42 1.55
CA LEU A 58 -1.20 12.68 0.34
C LEU A 58 -1.78 11.27 0.42
N THR A 59 -2.74 10.95 -0.44
CA THR A 59 -3.15 9.56 -0.67
C THR A 59 -2.27 9.00 -1.77
N LEU A 60 -1.50 7.95 -1.48
CA LEU A 60 -0.54 7.34 -2.40
C LEU A 60 -0.95 5.91 -2.77
N THR A 61 -0.91 5.62 -4.07
CA THR A 61 -1.09 4.28 -4.63
C THR A 61 0.05 3.96 -5.59
N ILE A 62 0.76 2.88 -5.32
CA ILE A 62 1.87 2.38 -6.13
C ILE A 62 1.46 1.08 -6.80
N GLN A 63 1.88 0.94 -8.05
CA GLN A 63 1.84 -0.29 -8.82
C GLN A 63 3.28 -0.70 -9.12
N GLN A 64 3.84 -1.58 -8.28
CA GLN A 64 5.25 -1.98 -8.34
C GLN A 64 5.58 -2.65 -9.68
N ARG A 65 4.68 -3.50 -10.19
CA ARG A 65 4.91 -4.22 -11.45
C ARG A 65 4.96 -3.30 -12.67
N GLU A 66 4.24 -2.18 -12.61
CA GLU A 66 4.16 -1.21 -13.71
C GLU A 66 5.16 -0.06 -13.53
N GLY A 67 5.82 0.04 -12.37
CA GLY A 67 6.69 1.16 -12.03
C GLY A 67 5.94 2.49 -11.99
N ARG A 68 4.64 2.46 -11.69
CA ARG A 68 3.75 3.63 -11.68
C ARG A 68 3.35 3.99 -10.27
N ALA A 69 3.16 5.29 -10.05
CA ALA A 69 2.53 5.82 -8.86
C ALA A 69 1.42 6.80 -9.24
N THR A 70 0.31 6.71 -8.53
CA THR A 70 -0.77 7.68 -8.56
C THR A 70 -0.97 8.22 -7.17
N ALA A 71 -1.37 9.48 -7.09
CA ALA A 71 -1.54 10.15 -5.83
C ALA A 71 -2.65 11.19 -5.86
N VAL A 72 -3.14 11.57 -4.70
CA VAL A 72 -3.99 12.74 -4.52
C VAL A 72 -3.38 13.57 -3.41
N LEU A 73 -3.00 14.82 -3.73
CA LEU A 73 -2.44 15.77 -2.77
C LEU A 73 -3.52 16.79 -2.41
N VAL A 74 -3.78 16.97 -1.13
CA VAL A 74 -4.69 17.98 -0.59
C VAL A 74 -3.87 18.97 0.21
N ASN A 75 -4.07 20.26 -0.06
CA ASN A 75 -3.61 21.34 0.80
C ASN A 75 -4.72 21.60 1.82
N ASP A 76 -4.46 21.36 3.10
CA ASP A 76 -5.49 21.47 4.15
C ASP A 76 -5.79 22.93 4.54
N GLU A 77 -4.89 23.87 4.26
CA GLU A 77 -5.16 25.31 4.42
C GLU A 77 -6.13 25.81 3.35
N SER A 78 -5.81 25.55 2.08
CA SER A 78 -6.59 26.06 0.95
C SER A 78 -7.73 25.15 0.53
N HIS A 79 -7.84 23.96 1.11
CA HIS A 79 -8.79 22.90 0.74
C HIS A 79 -8.75 22.54 -0.75
N LYS A 80 -7.57 22.70 -1.38
CA LYS A 80 -7.38 22.41 -2.81
C LYS A 80 -6.87 21.00 -2.97
N THR A 81 -7.39 20.32 -3.99
CA THR A 81 -7.07 18.93 -4.30
C THR A 81 -6.38 18.86 -5.66
N TYR A 82 -5.28 18.11 -5.72
CA TYR A 82 -4.49 17.88 -6.92
C TYR A 82 -4.38 16.39 -7.18
N ALA A 83 -4.73 15.97 -8.39
CA ALA A 83 -4.55 14.59 -8.83
C ALA A 83 -3.14 14.42 -9.40
N GLY A 84 -2.42 13.44 -8.89
CA GLY A 84 -1.02 13.17 -9.19
C GLY A 84 -0.82 11.85 -9.91
N SER A 85 0.10 11.82 -10.87
CA SER A 85 0.56 10.57 -11.47
C SER A 85 2.02 10.68 -11.89
N GLY A 86 2.69 9.54 -11.98
CA GLY A 86 4.06 9.47 -12.44
C GLY A 86 4.71 8.13 -12.19
N THR A 87 5.99 8.13 -11.87
CA THR A 87 6.81 6.92 -11.80
C THR A 87 7.21 6.57 -10.39
N PHE A 88 7.37 5.26 -10.16
CA PHE A 88 7.90 4.70 -8.93
C PHE A 88 9.07 3.79 -9.28
N LYS A 89 10.21 4.00 -8.63
CA LYS A 89 11.40 3.15 -8.74
C LYS A 89 11.70 2.54 -7.39
N THR A 90 11.54 1.23 -7.28
CA THR A 90 11.81 0.49 -6.04
C THR A 90 13.27 0.63 -5.63
N SER A 91 13.51 0.90 -4.35
CA SER A 91 14.84 0.97 -3.75
C SER A 91 14.74 0.56 -2.27
N GLY A 92 15.35 -0.57 -1.91
CA GLY A 92 15.28 -1.12 -0.56
C GLY A 92 13.84 -1.42 -0.11
N ASP A 93 13.46 -0.95 1.08
CA ASP A 93 12.14 -1.12 1.70
C ASP A 93 11.07 -0.12 1.19
N GLY A 94 11.40 0.63 0.15
CA GLY A 94 10.57 1.70 -0.40
C GLY A 94 10.94 2.03 -1.83
N GLY A 95 11.06 3.33 -2.15
CA GLY A 95 11.52 3.75 -3.47
C GLY A 95 11.43 5.25 -3.73
N ALA A 96 11.94 5.64 -4.90
CA ALA A 96 11.84 7.00 -5.40
C ALA A 96 10.49 7.21 -6.10
N LEU A 97 9.88 8.36 -5.83
CA LEU A 97 8.61 8.84 -6.37
C LEU A 97 8.85 10.11 -7.17
N GLU A 98 8.34 10.10 -8.39
CA GLU A 98 8.39 11.23 -9.32
C GLU A 98 6.96 11.46 -9.80
N LEU A 99 6.27 12.45 -9.23
CA LEU A 99 4.84 12.67 -9.43
C LEU A 99 4.56 14.07 -9.97
N ASN A 100 3.70 14.17 -10.98
CA ASN A 100 3.19 15.43 -11.50
C ASN A 100 1.73 15.60 -11.06
N PHE A 101 1.42 16.75 -10.50
CA PHE A 101 0.11 17.09 -9.94
C PHE A 101 -0.64 18.08 -10.81
N TYR A 102 -1.92 17.80 -10.98
CA TYR A 102 -2.83 18.57 -11.82
C TYR A 102 -4.08 18.99 -11.03
N GLU A 103 -4.48 20.24 -11.20
CA GLU A 103 -5.79 20.76 -10.77
C GLU A 103 -6.77 20.56 -11.93
N ASN A 104 -8.00 20.12 -11.63
CA ASN A 104 -9.06 19.88 -12.63
C ASN A 104 -8.66 18.95 -13.81
N GLY A 105 -7.64 18.10 -13.62
CA GLY A 105 -7.19 17.10 -14.59
C GLY A 105 -6.37 17.63 -15.77
N LYS A 106 -6.15 18.94 -15.89
CA LYS A 106 -5.42 19.55 -17.02
C LYS A 106 -4.39 20.60 -16.61
N ASP A 107 -4.63 21.30 -15.51
CA ASP A 107 -3.80 22.42 -15.11
C ASP A 107 -2.63 21.88 -14.28
N HIS A 108 -1.43 21.81 -14.85
CA HIS A 108 -0.25 21.37 -14.12
C HIS A 108 0.11 22.38 -13.03
N ARG A 109 0.20 21.91 -11.78
CA ARG A 109 0.37 22.77 -10.59
C ARG A 109 1.57 22.44 -9.74
N ALA A 110 2.06 21.20 -9.75
CA ALA A 110 3.23 20.86 -8.96
C ALA A 110 3.93 19.60 -9.45
N ASN A 111 5.20 19.48 -9.09
CA ASN A 111 6.02 18.28 -9.20
C ASN A 111 6.45 17.86 -7.80
N LEU A 112 6.34 16.57 -7.48
CA LEU A 112 6.85 15.99 -6.24
C LEU A 112 7.96 15.01 -6.58
N HIS A 113 9.15 15.35 -6.11
CA HIS A 113 10.33 14.51 -6.12
C HIS A 113 10.54 14.01 -4.70
N ALA A 114 10.24 12.74 -4.42
CA ALA A 114 10.26 12.22 -3.07
C ALA A 114 10.84 10.81 -3.00
N THR A 115 11.24 10.42 -1.80
CA THR A 115 11.53 9.04 -1.45
C THR A 115 10.52 8.58 -0.42
N VAL A 116 9.94 7.41 -0.65
CA VAL A 116 9.10 6.74 0.33
C VAL A 116 9.87 5.60 0.96
N SER A 117 9.84 5.52 2.29
CA SER A 117 10.51 4.48 3.07
C SER A 117 9.66 4.12 4.28
N GLY A 118 9.11 2.91 4.29
CA GLY A 118 8.21 2.45 5.36
C GLY A 118 6.97 3.34 5.48
N THR A 119 6.88 4.10 6.57
CA THR A 119 5.75 4.99 6.90
C THR A 119 6.05 6.46 6.62
N LYS A 120 7.15 6.80 5.94
CA LYS A 120 7.51 8.20 5.66
C LYS A 120 7.66 8.47 4.17
N VAL A 121 7.18 9.63 3.74
CA VAL A 121 7.42 10.22 2.42
C VAL A 121 8.15 11.55 2.63
N ASN A 122 9.40 11.62 2.17
CA ASN A 122 10.24 12.80 2.29
C ASN A 122 10.70 13.26 0.92
N GLY A 123 10.65 14.56 0.65
CA GLY A 123 11.02 15.07 -0.66
C GLY A 123 10.86 16.57 -0.83
N THR A 124 10.81 16.99 -2.09
CA THR A 124 10.55 18.36 -2.48
C THR A 124 9.31 18.44 -3.36
N LEU A 125 8.35 19.25 -2.94
CA LEU A 125 7.19 19.66 -3.72
C LEU A 125 7.49 21.00 -4.37
N ARG A 126 7.57 21.04 -5.70
CA ARG A 126 7.80 22.25 -6.48
C ARG A 126 6.48 22.67 -7.11
N THR A 127 5.95 23.82 -6.72
CA THR A 127 4.74 24.34 -7.34
C THR A 127 5.08 25.12 -8.61
N VAL A 128 4.20 24.99 -9.59
CA VAL A 128 4.25 25.64 -10.88
C VAL A 128 3.14 26.67 -10.92
N LEU A 129 3.50 27.93 -11.16
CA LEU A 129 2.54 29.00 -11.40
C LEU A 129 2.92 29.63 -12.75
N LEU A 130 1.97 29.64 -13.68
CA LEU A 130 2.19 30.10 -15.06
C LEU A 130 3.35 29.37 -15.77
N GLU A 131 3.37 28.03 -15.72
CA GLU A 131 4.38 27.18 -16.38
C GLU A 131 5.84 27.36 -15.90
N ARG A 132 6.05 28.13 -14.83
CA ARG A 132 7.35 28.34 -14.22
C ARG A 132 7.38 27.76 -12.82
N GLU A 133 8.38 26.94 -12.50
CA GLU A 133 8.62 26.46 -11.14
C GLU A 133 8.96 27.66 -10.26
N LEU A 134 8.13 27.91 -9.25
CA LEU A 134 8.19 29.16 -8.50
C LEU A 134 8.46 28.95 -7.02
N LEU A 135 7.87 27.93 -6.39
CA LEU A 135 8.02 27.71 -4.96
C LEU A 135 8.35 26.25 -4.67
N GLY A 136 9.53 26.03 -4.10
CA GLY A 136 9.92 24.75 -3.54
C GLY A 136 9.53 24.64 -2.08
N TYR A 137 8.92 23.53 -1.72
CA TYR A 137 8.63 23.13 -0.34
C TYR A 137 9.35 21.81 -0.06
N VAL A 138 10.05 21.73 1.07
CA VAL A 138 10.51 20.44 1.60
C VAL A 138 9.35 19.82 2.33
N VAL A 139 8.93 18.63 1.90
CA VAL A 139 7.79 17.91 2.49
C VAL A 139 8.29 16.73 3.31
N GLU A 140 7.74 16.61 4.52
CA GLU A 140 7.85 15.42 5.37
C GLU A 140 6.43 14.98 5.73
N LEU A 141 6.04 13.81 5.23
CA LEU A 141 4.71 13.25 5.41
C LEU A 141 4.82 11.87 6.08
N ASN A 142 3.97 11.62 7.05
CA ASN A 142 3.91 10.38 7.81
C ASN A 142 2.64 9.63 7.49
N LYS A 143 2.74 8.31 7.33
CA LYS A 143 1.61 7.45 7.04
C LYS A 143 0.64 7.48 8.21
N VAL A 144 -0.62 7.73 7.90
CA VAL A 144 -1.71 7.62 8.86
C VAL A 144 -2.02 6.14 9.01
N SER A 145 -1.70 5.59 10.18
CA SER A 145 -2.09 4.22 10.53
C SER A 145 -3.57 4.20 10.88
N ASP A 146 -4.35 3.28 10.28
CA ASP A 146 -5.77 3.06 10.61
C ASP A 146 -6.00 2.73 12.10
N GLU A 147 -4.95 2.37 12.85
CA GLU A 147 -5.00 2.11 14.30
C GLU A 147 -5.39 3.33 15.14
N ALA A 148 -5.25 4.55 14.64
CA ALA A 148 -5.67 5.77 15.35
C ALA A 148 -7.20 5.94 15.43
N SER A 149 -7.98 5.06 14.78
CA SER A 149 -9.45 5.14 14.74
C SER A 149 -10.18 3.97 15.41
N LEU A 150 -9.49 3.05 16.08
CA LEU A 150 -10.17 2.08 16.93
C LEU A 150 -10.63 2.81 18.21
N PRO A 151 -11.95 2.93 18.48
CA PRO A 151 -12.40 3.46 19.75
C PRO A 151 -11.87 2.53 20.85
N ALA A 152 -11.04 3.08 21.73
CA ALA A 152 -10.68 2.45 22.99
C ALA A 152 -11.93 2.38 23.90
N SER A 153 -12.87 1.49 23.60
CA SER A 153 -14.02 1.16 24.44
C SER A 153 -14.62 -0.16 24.01
N ALA A 154 -13.94 -1.23 24.38
CA ALA A 154 -14.58 -2.52 24.65
C ALA A 154 -13.81 -3.21 25.78
N VAL A 155 -13.88 -2.63 26.98
CA VAL A 155 -13.68 -3.43 28.19
C VAL A 155 -14.92 -4.34 28.26
N PRO A 156 -14.79 -5.68 28.17
CA PRO A 156 -15.93 -6.55 28.37
C PRO A 156 -16.45 -6.34 29.79
N ALA A 157 -17.69 -5.86 29.90
CA ALA A 157 -18.38 -5.74 31.18
C ALA A 157 -18.43 -7.13 31.83
N THR A 158 -17.76 -7.27 32.97
CA THR A 158 -17.87 -8.47 33.80
C THR A 158 -19.30 -8.54 34.33
N PRO A 159 -20.04 -9.65 34.14
CA PRO A 159 -21.40 -9.75 34.65
C PRO A 159 -21.40 -9.71 36.19
N PRO A 160 -22.38 -9.06 36.83
CA PRO A 160 -22.49 -9.05 38.29
C PRO A 160 -22.79 -10.46 38.79
N VAL A 161 -21.95 -10.94 39.71
CA VAL A 161 -22.17 -12.18 40.46
C VAL A 161 -23.37 -11.96 41.40
N PRO A 162 -24.40 -12.83 41.40
CA PRO A 162 -25.52 -12.71 42.32
C PRO A 162 -25.09 -13.11 43.73
N SER A 163 -25.21 -12.19 44.68
CA SER A 163 -25.08 -12.46 46.11
C SER A 163 -26.33 -13.19 46.60
N GLN A 164 -26.21 -14.48 46.93
CA GLN A 164 -27.24 -15.23 47.65
C GLN A 164 -27.04 -15.10 49.18
N PRO A 165 -28.13 -15.08 49.98
CA PRO A 165 -28.08 -15.19 51.44
C PRO A 165 -27.78 -16.61 51.92
#